data_AF-A0AA47N8T5-F1
#
_entry.id   AF-A0AA47N8T5-F1
#
_cell.length_a   1.000
_cell.length_b   1.000
_cell.length_c   1.000
_cell.angle_alpha   90.00
_cell.angle_beta   90.00
_cell.angle_gamma   90.00
#
_symmetry.space_group_name_H-M   'P 1'
#
loop_
_entity.id
_entity.type
_entity.pdbx_description
1 polymer ?
#
loop_
_entity_poly.entity_id
_entity_poly.type
_entity_poly.pdbx_seq_one_letter_code
_entity_poly.pdbx_strand_id
1 'polypeptide(L)'
;MTGRILSRLGALNGRWSGSGSRSGSGHGGPGLRVQHDRERLRFTVSLGSEAGNTQECAVLRYKFTNLKRVDLMSTHVPEAFRGRGVAALLSKAAMDFVVEEHLQACVSCWYVQKFIQDHPALGYDHHVVTDLQC
;
A
#
# COMPACT_ATOMS: atom_id res chain seq x y z
N MET A 1 36.53 40.35 37.89
CA MET A 1 37.30 39.74 39.01
C MET A 1 36.33 39.45 40.15
N THR A 2 36.60 38.41 40.93
CA THR A 2 35.83 37.82 42.07
C THR A 2 34.47 37.18 41.74
N GLY A 3 34.13 35.95 42.14
CA GLY A 3 34.79 34.86 42.88
C GLY A 3 33.78 33.68 42.89
N ARG A 4 34.14 32.47 42.44
CA ARG A 4 34.68 31.30 43.18
C ARG A 4 33.72 30.67 44.22
N ILE A 5 33.60 29.33 44.09
CA ILE A 5 33.28 28.30 45.11
C ILE A 5 31.77 28.01 45.30
N LEU A 6 31.28 26.80 45.52
CA LEU A 6 31.58 25.38 45.20
C LEU A 6 30.63 24.58 46.11
N SER A 7 30.19 23.41 45.63
CA SER A 7 29.63 22.31 46.43
C SER A 7 28.17 22.54 46.88
N ARG A 8 27.27 21.55 46.88
CA ARG A 8 27.39 20.25 47.55
C ARG A 8 26.40 19.24 46.94
N LEU A 9 26.78 17.97 47.08
CA LEU A 9 26.05 16.77 46.70
C LEU A 9 24.61 16.72 47.24
N GLY A 10 23.75 15.99 46.53
CA GLY A 10 22.52 15.44 47.10
C GLY A 10 21.82 14.44 46.18
N ALA A 11 21.93 13.15 46.52
CA ALA A 11 20.96 12.06 46.33
C ALA A 11 20.35 11.86 44.92
N LEU A 12 20.74 10.83 44.15
CA LEU A 12 20.29 9.43 44.26
C LEU A 12 18.80 9.25 44.59
N ASN A 13 18.13 8.47 43.73
CA ASN A 13 16.76 7.94 43.80
C ASN A 13 15.61 8.81 43.28
N GLY A 14 15.68 9.10 41.97
CA GLY A 14 14.48 9.16 41.13
C GLY A 14 13.90 7.76 40.94
N ARG A 15 13.08 7.35 41.90
CA ARG A 15 12.18 6.19 41.88
C ARG A 15 11.53 6.02 40.49
N TRP A 16 12.00 5.05 39.72
CA TRP A 16 11.26 4.55 38.56
C TRP A 16 10.07 3.77 39.10
N SER A 17 8.92 4.42 39.13
CA SER A 17 7.62 3.77 39.36
C SER A 17 6.62 4.42 38.42
N GLY A 18 6.72 4.04 37.16
CA GLY A 18 5.73 4.31 36.12
C GLY A 18 5.17 2.98 35.66
N SER A 19 4.31 2.38 36.48
CA SER A 19 3.36 1.35 36.07
C SER A 19 2.39 1.98 35.09
N GLY A 20 2.78 2.03 33.82
CA GLY A 20 1.97 2.50 32.72
C GLY A 20 1.73 1.34 31.79
N SER A 21 0.77 0.49 32.14
CA SER A 21 0.09 -0.39 31.19
C SER A 21 -0.39 0.47 30.03
N ARG A 22 0.38 0.50 28.95
CA ARG A 22 -0.15 0.80 27.64
C ARG A 22 0.19 -0.43 26.83
N SER A 23 -0.74 -1.39 26.88
CA SER A 23 -0.99 -2.24 25.74
C SER A 23 -0.91 -1.33 24.51
N GLY A 24 0.21 -1.40 23.81
CA GLY A 24 0.28 -1.06 22.41
C GLY A 24 -0.52 -2.11 21.66
N SER A 25 -1.82 -2.15 21.93
CA SER A 25 -2.82 -2.53 20.96
C SER A 25 -2.67 -1.47 19.87
N GLY A 26 -1.64 -1.64 19.03
CA GLY A 26 -1.66 -1.06 17.71
C GLY A 26 -3.00 -1.49 17.16
N HIS A 27 -3.87 -0.51 16.93
CA HIS A 27 -5.12 -0.71 16.22
C HIS A 27 -4.73 -1.18 14.80
N GLY A 28 -4.37 -2.45 14.68
CA GLY A 28 -4.57 -3.24 13.49
C GLY A 28 -6.07 -3.42 13.36
N GLY A 29 -6.78 -2.33 13.06
CA GLY A 29 -8.02 -2.47 12.32
C GLY A 29 -7.69 -3.33 11.10
N PRO A 30 -8.61 -4.19 10.63
CA PRO A 30 -8.38 -5.02 9.46
C PRO A 30 -8.14 -4.12 8.24
N GLY A 31 -6.89 -3.67 8.11
CA GLY A 31 -6.45 -2.72 7.12
C GLY A 31 -6.42 -3.45 5.82
N LEU A 32 -7.12 -2.92 4.83
CA LEU A 32 -7.08 -3.38 3.45
C LEU A 32 -5.61 -3.35 2.99
N ARG A 33 -4.92 -4.48 3.08
CA ARG A 33 -3.53 -4.64 2.63
C ARG A 33 -3.53 -5.25 1.25
N VAL A 34 -2.80 -4.63 0.32
CA VAL A 34 -2.50 -5.24 -0.96
C VAL A 34 -1.39 -6.25 -0.77
N GLN A 35 -1.65 -7.48 -1.19
CA GLN A 35 -0.66 -8.52 -1.34
C GLN A 35 -0.29 -8.63 -2.82
N HIS A 36 1.00 -8.50 -3.11
CA HIS A 36 1.54 -8.66 -4.45
C HIS A 36 2.09 -10.07 -4.63
N ASP A 37 1.50 -10.82 -5.54
CA ASP A 37 1.86 -12.19 -5.90
C ASP A 37 2.52 -12.15 -7.28
N ARG A 38 3.85 -12.01 -7.29
CA ARG A 38 4.67 -11.91 -8.52
C ARG A 38 4.65 -13.20 -9.34
N GLU A 39 4.55 -14.35 -8.68
CA GLU A 39 4.52 -15.66 -9.35
C GLU A 39 3.24 -15.85 -10.16
N ARG A 40 2.11 -15.38 -9.62
CA ARG A 40 0.81 -15.46 -10.29
C ARG A 40 0.40 -14.17 -10.98
N LEU A 41 1.31 -13.20 -11.04
CA LEU A 41 1.16 -11.91 -11.72
C LEU A 41 -0.15 -11.21 -11.33
N ARG A 42 -0.38 -11.12 -10.03
CA ARG A 42 -1.63 -10.57 -9.50
C ARG A 42 -1.42 -9.81 -8.20
N PHE A 43 -2.27 -8.82 -7.99
CA PHE A 43 -2.40 -8.10 -6.72
C PHE A 43 -3.72 -8.49 -6.09
N THR A 44 -3.71 -8.88 -4.82
CA THR A 44 -4.91 -9.29 -4.10
C THR A 44 -5.09 -8.46 -2.85
N VAL A 45 -6.33 -8.08 -2.55
CA VAL A 45 -6.69 -7.43 -1.29
C VAL A 45 -7.75 -8.27 -0.61
N SER A 46 -7.44 -8.71 0.60
CA SER A 46 -8.33 -9.51 1.44
C SER A 46 -8.82 -8.65 2.59
N LEU A 47 -10.11 -8.72 2.89
CA LEU A 47 -10.66 -8.21 4.14
C LEU A 47 -10.46 -9.29 5.20
N GLY A 48 -9.74 -8.96 6.27
CA GLY A 48 -9.68 -9.83 7.44
C GLY A 48 -11.06 -9.90 8.06
N SER A 49 -11.81 -10.96 7.77
CA SER A 49 -13.09 -11.24 8.41
C SER A 49 -12.91 -12.38 9.41
N GLU A 50 -13.05 -12.07 10.68
CA GLU A 50 -12.94 -13.00 11.83
C GLU A 50 -14.21 -13.87 12.02
N ALA A 51 -14.95 -14.19 10.95
CA ALA A 51 -16.15 -15.02 11.08
C ALA A 51 -16.59 -15.65 9.75
N GLY A 52 -16.16 -16.90 9.52
CA GLY A 52 -16.98 -17.98 8.94
C GLY A 52 -17.71 -17.76 7.60
N ASN A 53 -17.36 -16.77 6.79
CA ASN A 53 -18.01 -16.52 5.50
C ASN A 53 -16.98 -16.36 4.39
N THR A 54 -17.35 -16.82 3.20
CA THR A 54 -16.59 -16.83 1.94
C THR A 54 -15.54 -15.72 1.88
N GLN A 55 -14.26 -16.09 1.78
CA GLN A 55 -13.17 -15.13 1.61
C GLN A 55 -13.26 -14.50 0.23
N GLU A 56 -14.14 -13.51 0.07
CA GLU A 56 -14.11 -12.64 -1.08
C GLU A 56 -12.83 -11.81 -1.01
N CYS A 57 -12.11 -11.71 -2.11
CA CYS A 57 -10.91 -10.90 -2.23
C CYS A 57 -10.94 -10.14 -3.55
N ALA A 58 -10.54 -8.88 -3.53
CA ALA A 58 -10.33 -8.13 -4.75
C ALA A 58 -9.02 -8.55 -5.39
N VAL A 59 -9.00 -8.71 -6.71
CA VAL A 59 -7.81 -9.13 -7.46
C VAL A 59 -7.61 -8.27 -8.70
N LEU A 60 -6.39 -7.79 -8.91
CA LEU A 60 -5.94 -7.19 -10.16
C LEU A 60 -4.97 -8.16 -10.82
N ARG A 61 -5.24 -8.51 -12.07
CA ARG A 61 -4.36 -9.40 -12.85
C ARG A 61 -3.56 -8.59 -13.85
N TYR A 62 -2.28 -8.92 -13.95
CA TYR A 62 -1.39 -8.37 -14.95
C TYR A 62 -0.60 -9.48 -15.64
N LYS A 63 0.05 -9.16 -16.75
CA LYS A 63 0.99 -10.07 -17.44
C LYS A 63 2.20 -9.29 -17.92
N PHE A 64 3.33 -9.95 -18.11
CA PHE A 64 4.45 -9.35 -18.83
C PHE A 64 4.20 -9.51 -20.33
N THR A 65 4.13 -8.41 -21.07
CA THR A 65 4.06 -8.41 -22.54
C THR A 65 5.44 -8.30 -23.17
N ASN A 66 6.42 -7.79 -22.42
CA ASN A 66 7.81 -7.68 -22.86
C ASN A 66 8.76 -7.71 -21.64
N LEU A 67 10.08 -7.74 -21.88
CA LEU A 67 11.11 -7.77 -20.84
C LEU A 67 10.98 -6.63 -19.81
N LYS A 68 10.52 -5.46 -20.25
CA LYS A 68 10.29 -4.27 -19.40
C LYS A 68 8.87 -3.72 -19.52
N ARG A 69 7.91 -4.55 -19.93
CA ARG A 69 6.52 -4.11 -20.14
C ARG A 69 5.54 -5.07 -19.48
N VAL A 70 4.61 -4.52 -18.73
CA VAL A 70 3.49 -5.25 -18.13
C VAL A 70 2.17 -4.72 -18.68
N ASP A 71 1.20 -5.61 -18.85
CA ASP A 71 -0.17 -5.26 -19.22
C ASP A 71 -1.11 -5.49 -18.03
N LEU A 72 -1.78 -4.41 -17.60
CA LEU A 72 -2.79 -4.41 -16.55
C LEU A 72 -4.15 -4.74 -17.18
N MET A 73 -4.48 -6.04 -17.21
CA MET A 73 -5.59 -6.59 -17.98
C MET A 73 -6.96 -6.31 -17.36
N SER A 74 -7.17 -6.70 -16.11
CA SER A 74 -8.49 -6.67 -15.48
C SER A 74 -8.42 -6.61 -13.97
N THR A 75 -9.37 -5.89 -13.39
CA THR A 75 -9.57 -5.76 -11.95
C THR A 75 -10.91 -6.36 -11.60
N HIS A 76 -10.92 -7.38 -10.73
CA HIS A 76 -12.12 -7.99 -10.19
C HIS A 76 -12.28 -7.59 -8.73
N VAL A 77 -13.30 -6.78 -8.44
CA VAL A 77 -13.58 -6.30 -7.08
C VAL A 77 -14.95 -6.81 -6.67
N PRO A 78 -15.04 -7.69 -5.65
CA PRO A 78 -16.31 -8.18 -5.15
C PRO A 78 -17.16 -7.05 -4.57
N GLU A 79 -18.48 -7.27 -4.49
CA GLU A 79 -19.42 -6.27 -3.95
C GLU A 79 -19.06 -5.86 -2.52
N ALA A 80 -18.62 -6.80 -1.69
CA ALA A 80 -18.19 -6.56 -0.31
C ALA A 80 -17.07 -5.50 -0.18
N PHE A 81 -16.31 -5.27 -1.26
CA PHE A 81 -15.20 -4.33 -1.33
C PHE A 81 -15.57 -3.00 -2.02
N ARG A 82 -16.78 -2.89 -2.61
CA ARG A 82 -17.26 -1.63 -3.21
C ARG A 82 -17.46 -0.55 -2.14
N GLY A 83 -17.33 0.71 -2.53
CA GLY A 83 -17.43 1.85 -1.62
C GLY A 83 -16.23 2.08 -0.72
N ARG A 84 -15.21 1.19 -0.75
CA ARG A 84 -13.99 1.30 0.07
C ARG A 84 -12.74 1.73 -0.71
N GLY A 85 -12.88 2.04 -2.01
CA GLY A 85 -11.74 2.44 -2.85
C GLY A 85 -10.73 1.32 -3.13
N VAL A 86 -11.13 0.05 -3.02
CA VAL A 86 -10.21 -1.10 -3.14
C VAL A 86 -9.65 -1.23 -4.55
N ALA A 87 -10.44 -0.91 -5.57
CA ALA A 87 -9.98 -0.88 -6.95
C ALA A 87 -8.85 0.15 -7.15
N ALA A 88 -9.02 1.37 -6.63
CA ALA A 88 -7.99 2.41 -6.63
C ALA A 88 -6.72 1.98 -5.87
N LEU A 89 -6.88 1.30 -4.74
CA LEU A 89 -5.76 0.76 -3.95
C LEU A 89 -4.96 -0.28 -4.75
N LEU A 90 -5.66 -1.21 -5.43
CA LEU A 90 -5.04 -2.19 -6.32
C LEU A 90 -4.35 -1.52 -7.52
N SER A 91 -5.01 -0.56 -8.17
CA SER A 91 -4.44 0.18 -9.29
C SER A 91 -3.20 0.96 -8.88
N LYS A 92 -3.24 1.63 -7.73
CA LYS A 92 -2.07 2.32 -7.18
C LYS A 92 -0.92 1.35 -6.97
N ALA A 93 -1.14 0.23 -6.27
CA ALA A 93 -0.09 -0.75 -6.01
C ALA A 93 0.51 -1.36 -7.30
N ALA A 94 -0.33 -1.61 -8.30
CA ALA A 94 0.13 -2.09 -9.60
C ALA A 94 1.00 -1.05 -10.33
N MET A 95 0.62 0.23 -10.31
CA MET A 95 1.41 1.31 -10.89
C MET A 95 2.68 1.60 -10.09
N ASP A 96 2.62 1.53 -8.75
CA ASP A 96 3.78 1.65 -7.86
C ASP A 96 4.87 0.64 -8.25
N PHE A 97 4.48 -0.63 -8.42
CA PHE A 97 5.38 -1.69 -8.89
C PHE A 97 6.03 -1.37 -10.24
N VAL A 98 5.26 -0.80 -11.17
CA VAL A 98 5.79 -0.41 -12.50
C VAL A 98 6.82 0.70 -12.37
N VAL A 99 6.56 1.70 -11.51
CA VAL A 99 7.48 2.81 -11.27
C VAL A 99 8.75 2.33 -10.57
N GLU A 100 8.60 1.56 -9.49
CA GLU A 100 9.72 1.04 -8.68
C GLU A 100 10.66 0.15 -9.50
N GLU A 101 10.12 -0.69 -10.38
CA GLU A 101 10.92 -1.59 -11.22
C GLU A 101 11.31 -0.97 -12.57
N HIS A 102 11.00 0.31 -12.78
CA HIS A 102 11.25 1.05 -14.03
C HIS A 102 10.69 0.34 -15.28
N LEU A 103 9.48 -0.19 -15.15
CA LEU A 103 8.75 -0.86 -16.22
C LEU A 103 7.84 0.12 -16.97
N GLN A 104 7.31 -0.35 -18.09
CA GLN A 104 6.24 0.27 -18.84
C GLN A 104 4.91 -0.46 -18.58
N ALA A 105 3.88 0.27 -18.19
CA ALA A 105 2.52 -0.25 -18.04
C ALA A 105 1.72 -0.05 -19.32
N CYS A 106 1.38 -1.14 -19.99
CA CYS A 106 0.21 -1.18 -20.86
C CYS A 106 -1.04 -1.29 -19.97
N VAL A 107 -2.08 -0.53 -20.28
CA VAL A 107 -3.32 -0.49 -19.51
C VAL A 107 -4.50 -0.91 -20.37
N SER A 108 -4.76 -2.22 -20.45
CA SER A 108 -5.94 -2.76 -21.15
C SER A 108 -7.24 -2.59 -20.35
N CYS A 109 -7.15 -2.44 -19.02
CA CYS A 109 -8.33 -2.25 -18.17
C CYS A 109 -8.81 -0.79 -18.19
N TRP A 110 -10.05 -0.57 -18.66
CA TRP A 110 -10.68 0.76 -18.69
C TRP A 110 -10.67 1.47 -17.33
N TYR A 111 -10.83 0.72 -16.22
CA TYR A 111 -10.87 1.30 -14.88
C TYR A 111 -9.52 1.86 -14.46
N VAL A 112 -8.43 1.11 -14.74
CA VAL A 112 -7.07 1.54 -14.41
C VAL A 112 -6.69 2.76 -15.24
N GLN A 113 -7.10 2.80 -16.51
CA GLN A 113 -6.91 3.97 -17.37
C GLN A 113 -7.63 5.20 -16.80
N LYS A 114 -8.89 5.04 -16.38
CA LYS A 114 -9.65 6.10 -15.70
C LYS A 114 -8.97 6.55 -14.41
N PHE A 115 -8.45 5.63 -13.61
CA PHE A 115 -7.73 5.94 -12.37
C PHE A 115 -6.50 6.81 -12.61
N ILE A 116 -5.70 6.51 -13.64
CA ILE A 116 -4.53 7.33 -13.99
C ILE A 116 -4.96 8.75 -14.42
N GLN A 117 -6.03 8.86 -15.20
CA GLN A 117 -6.58 10.15 -15.65
C GLN A 117 -7.15 10.99 -14.48
N ASP A 118 -7.76 10.34 -13.49
CA ASP A 118 -8.33 11.00 -12.30
C ASP A 118 -7.24 11.47 -11.31
N HIS A 119 -6.04 10.85 -11.38
CA HIS A 119 -4.92 11.12 -10.49
C HIS A 119 -3.65 11.58 -11.24
N PRO A 120 -3.69 12.69 -11.98
CA PRO A 120 -2.52 13.19 -12.72
C PRO A 120 -1.37 13.61 -11.80
N ALA A 121 -1.68 13.97 -10.53
CA ALA A 121 -0.68 14.33 -9.52
C ALA A 121 0.30 13.20 -9.17
N LEU A 122 -0.03 11.94 -9.50
CA LEU A 122 0.86 10.80 -9.26
C LEU A 122 1.93 10.62 -10.34
N GLY A 123 1.80 11.29 -11.50
CA GLY A 123 2.82 11.25 -12.56
C GLY A 123 3.03 9.88 -13.21
N TYR A 124 2.02 9.00 -13.16
CA TYR A 124 2.11 7.67 -13.74
C TYR A 124 2.09 7.67 -15.28
N ASP A 125 1.69 8.76 -15.90
CA ASP A 125 1.53 8.89 -17.35
C ASP A 125 2.81 8.59 -18.12
N HIS A 126 3.98 8.97 -17.58
CA HIS A 126 5.29 8.71 -18.19
C HIS A 126 5.63 7.22 -18.31
N HIS A 127 5.00 6.37 -17.50
CA HIS A 127 5.20 4.92 -17.51
C HIS A 127 4.11 4.19 -18.31
N VAL A 128 3.04 4.88 -18.70
CA VAL A 128 1.88 4.27 -19.35
C VAL A 128 2.04 4.29 -20.86
N VAL A 129 1.98 3.11 -21.47
CA VAL A 129 2.01 2.96 -22.93
C VAL A 129 0.56 2.80 -23.40
N THR A 130 0.06 3.81 -24.11
CA THR A 130 -1.30 3.84 -24.68
C THR A 130 -1.36 3.36 -26.14
N ASP A 131 -0.24 2.90 -26.69
CA ASP A 131 -0.19 2.42 -28.07
C ASP A 131 -0.92 1.07 -28.25
N LEU A 132 -1.39 0.80 -29.47
CA LEU A 132 -2.07 -0.45 -29.87
C LEU A 132 -1.21 -1.72 -29.68
N GLN A 133 0.05 -1.61 -29.25
CA GLN A 133 0.96 -2.72 -28.94
C GLN A 133 1.02 -3.10 -27.45
N CYS A 134 -0.16 -3.23 -26.88
CA CYS A 134 -0.48 -4.12 -25.77
C CYS A 134 -0.79 -5.53 -26.31
#